data_AF-A0A937M627-F1
#
_entry.id   AF-A0A937M627-F1
#
_cell.length_a   1.000
_cell.length_b   1.000
_cell.length_c   1.000
_cell.angle_alpha   90.00
_cell.angle_beta   90.00
_cell.angle_gamma   90.00
#
_symmetry.space_group_name_H-M   'P 1'
#
loop_
_entity.id
_entity.type
_entity.pdbx_description
1 polymer ?
#
loop_
_entity_poly.entity_id
_entity_poly.type
_entity_poly.pdbx_seq_one_letter_code
_entity_poly.pdbx_strand_id
1 'polypeptide(L)' 'MKQLRTALLLLSCSIIPISCADVRAWERGYLARDEMTWDPDPLESALNDHIFFSKEASSGGNSAAGGGCGCN' A
#
# COMPACT_ATOMS: atom_id res chain seq x y z
N MET A 1 -23.38 -27.98 31.76
CA MET A 1 -22.57 -26.75 31.71
C MET A 1 -21.18 -26.99 31.08
N LYS A 2 -20.33 -27.86 31.63
CA LYS A 2 -18.99 -28.14 31.07
C LYS A 2 -19.04 -28.78 29.67
N GLN A 3 -19.94 -29.75 29.46
CA GLN A 3 -20.14 -30.44 28.18
C GLN A 3 -20.73 -29.53 27.07
N LEU A 4 -21.50 -28.51 27.46
CA LEU A 4 -22.06 -27.53 26.52
C LEU A 4 -20.99 -26.52 26.08
N ARG A 5 -20.07 -26.17 26.98
CA ARG A 5 -18.93 -25.30 26.68
C ARG A 5 -17.93 -25.97 25.74
N THR A 6 -17.63 -27.24 25.95
CA THR A 6 -16.76 -28.02 25.05
C THR A 6 -17.40 -28.19 23.68
N ALA A 7 -18.71 -28.48 23.60
CA ALA A 7 -19.42 -28.55 22.32
C ALA A 7 -19.41 -27.21 21.57
N LEU A 8 -19.59 -26.09 22.26
CA LEU A 8 -19.58 -24.76 21.66
C LEU A 8 -18.20 -24.37 21.10
N LEU A 9 -17.12 -24.73 21.82
CA LEU A 9 -15.74 -24.50 21.37
C LEU A 9 -15.35 -25.33 20.14
N LEU A 10 -15.84 -26.57 20.06
CA LEU A 10 -15.62 -27.43 18.89
C LEU A 10 -16.41 -26.92 17.68
N LEU A 11 -17.64 -26.46 17.89
CA LEU A 11 -18.47 -25.89 16.82
C LEU A 11 -17.87 -24.60 16.26
N SER A 12 -17.29 -23.73 17.10
CA SER A 12 -16.67 -22.47 16.65
C SER A 12 -15.38 -22.69 15.85
N CYS A 13 -14.63 -23.77 16.12
CA CYS A 13 -13.40 -24.08 15.40
C CYS A 13 -13.67 -24.52 13.95
N SER A 14 -14.84 -25.10 13.69
CA SER A 14 -15.21 -25.62 12.37
C SER A 14 -15.67 -24.56 11.36
N ILE A 15 -15.82 -23.29 11.78
CA ILE A 15 -16.35 -22.19 10.95
C ILE A 15 -15.24 -21.24 10.47
N ILE A 16 -13.96 -21.57 10.65
CA ILE A 16 -12.87 -20.73 10.13
C ILE A 16 -12.66 -21.12 8.66
N PRO A 17 -13.08 -20.31 7.67
CA PRO A 17 -12.73 -20.60 6.29
C PRO A 17 -11.21 -20.45 6.14
N ILE A 18 -10.53 -21.55 5.84
CA ILE A 18 -9.13 -21.54 5.42
C ILE A 18 -9.11 -21.12 3.95
N SER A 19 -9.22 -19.82 3.68
CA SER A 19 -9.06 -19.29 2.32
C SER A 19 -7.66 -18.71 2.13
N CYS A 20 -6.67 -19.60 2.07
CA CYS A 20 -5.36 -19.26 1.50
C CYS A 20 -5.19 -20.08 0.23
N ALA A 21 -5.75 -19.60 -0.87
CA ALA A 21 -5.52 -20.18 -2.18
C ALA A 21 -4.16 -19.70 -2.68
N ASP A 22 -3.23 -20.62 -2.94
CA ASP A 22 -1.97 -20.32 -3.60
C ASP A 22 -2.24 -20.02 -5.08
N VAL A 23 -2.28 -18.73 -5.43
CA VAL A 23 -2.48 -18.27 -6.80
C VAL A 23 -1.11 -18.18 -7.49
N ARG A 24 -0.90 -18.97 -8.53
CA ARG A 24 0.32 -18.98 -9.33
C ARG A 24 0.52 -17.63 -10.02
N ALA A 25 1.78 -17.26 -10.28
CA ALA A 25 2.11 -15.94 -10.82
C ALA A 25 1.37 -15.58 -12.12
N TRP A 26 1.14 -16.55 -13.01
CA TRP A 26 0.40 -16.37 -14.27
C TRP A 26 -1.13 -16.35 -14.12
N GLU A 27 -1.68 -16.79 -12.99
CA GLU A 27 -3.12 -16.72 -12.69
C GLU A 27 -3.54 -15.32 -12.23
N ARG A 28 -2.56 -14.47 -11.89
CA ARG A 28 -2.81 -13.10 -11.40
C ARG A 28 -3.16 -12.10 -12.51
N GLY A 29 -3.32 -12.57 -13.76
CA GLY A 29 -3.69 -11.72 -14.89
C GLY A 29 -2.67 -10.60 -15.15
N TYR A 30 -3.15 -9.41 -15.52
CA TYR A 30 -2.31 -8.24 -15.84
C TYR A 30 -2.06 -7.38 -14.60
N LEU A 31 -1.09 -7.75 -13.76
CA LEU A 31 -0.68 -6.96 -12.58
C LEU A 31 0.33 -5.85 -12.87
N ALA A 32 0.79 -5.72 -14.11
CA ALA A 32 1.85 -4.78 -14.49
C ALA A 32 1.39 -3.95 -15.70
N ARG A 33 0.27 -3.25 -15.54
CA ARG A 33 -0.13 -2.22 -16.50
C ARG A 33 0.73 -0.98 -16.29
N ASP A 34 1.02 -0.25 -17.36
CA ASP A 34 1.82 0.98 -17.26
C ASP A 34 1.18 1.99 -16.30
N GLU A 35 -0.16 2.04 -16.23
CA GLU A 35 -0.89 2.91 -15.29
C GLU A 35 -0.75 2.51 -13.81
N MET A 36 -0.21 1.33 -13.52
CA MET A 36 0.04 0.82 -12.16
C MET A 36 1.49 1.06 -11.71
N THR A 37 2.32 1.68 -12.55
CA THR A 37 3.67 2.08 -12.15
C THR A 37 3.64 3.19 -11.11
N TRP A 38 4.71 3.31 -10.32
CA TRP A 38 4.82 4.30 -9.24
C TRP A 38 4.80 5.75 -9.74
N ASP A 39 5.34 5.97 -10.95
CA ASP A 39 5.38 7.27 -11.61
C ASP A 39 5.02 7.10 -13.10
N PRO A 40 3.72 7.11 -13.45
CA PRO A 40 3.27 6.88 -14.82
C PRO A 40 3.57 8.05 -15.75
N ASP A 41 3.78 9.26 -15.20
CA ASP A 41 4.14 10.46 -15.96
C ASP A 41 5.28 11.22 -15.26
N PRO A 42 6.54 10.88 -15.56
CA PRO A 42 7.70 11.53 -14.95
C PRO A 42 7.82 13.01 -15.29
N LEU A 43 7.21 13.48 -16.39
CA LEU A 43 7.26 14.89 -16.77
C LEU A 43 6.31 15.70 -15.89
N GLU A 44 5.10 15.21 -15.68
CA GLU A 44 4.15 15.79 -14.73
C GLU A 44 4.72 15.77 -13.31
N SER A 45 5.28 14.64 -12.88
CA SER A 45 5.95 14.47 -11.58
C SER A 45 7.05 15.54 -11.37
N ALA A 46 7.95 15.70 -12.34
CA ALA A 46 9.01 16.70 -12.29
C ALA A 46 8.50 18.15 -12.27
N LEU A 47 7.42 18.44 -13.00
CA LEU A 47 6.79 19.76 -12.99
C LEU A 47 6.20 20.08 -11.62
N ASN A 48 5.48 19.12 -11.02
CA ASN A 48 4.89 19.27 -9.70
C ASN A 48 5.96 19.46 -8.63
N ASP A 49 7.04 18.70 -8.69
CA ASP A 49 8.20 18.87 -7.80
C ASP A 49 8.81 20.27 -7.93
N HIS A 50 8.96 20.79 -9.15
CA HIS A 50 9.49 22.15 -9.37
C HIS A 50 8.57 23.22 -8.78
N ILE A 51 7.24 23.09 -8.94
CA ILE A 51 6.26 24.02 -8.36
C ILE A 51 6.30 23.96 -6.84
N PHE A 52 6.31 22.75 -6.26
CA PHE A 52 6.32 22.54 -4.82
C PHE A 52 7.60 23.10 -4.20
N PHE A 53 8.77 22.81 -4.78
CA PHE A 53 10.03 23.39 -4.31
C PHE A 53 10.02 24.92 -4.40
N SER A 54 9.46 25.48 -5.46
CA SER A 54 9.42 26.94 -5.64
C SER A 54 8.50 27.65 -4.63
N LYS A 55 7.47 26.96 -4.12
CA LYS A 55 6.44 27.58 -3.26
C LYS A 55 6.54 27.18 -1.80
N GLU A 56 6.96 25.95 -1.54
CA GLU A 56 6.74 25.25 -0.27
C GLU A 56 7.98 24.44 0.16
N ALA A 57 9.18 24.71 -0.38
CA ALA A 57 10.40 23.98 -0.02
C ALA A 57 10.71 23.91 1.50
N SER A 58 10.13 24.78 2.33
CA SER A 58 10.22 24.70 3.80
C SER A 58 9.51 23.51 4.43
N SER A 59 8.49 22.93 3.77
CA SER A 59 7.65 21.86 4.34
C SER A 59 8.19 20.45 4.10
N GLY A 60 9.28 20.31 3.33
CA GLY A 60 9.88 19.04 2.95
C GLY A 60 9.14 18.36 1.80
N GLY A 61 9.84 18.09 0.70
CA GLY A 61 9.26 17.46 -0.50
C GLY A 61 9.24 15.93 -0.45
N ASN A 62 8.82 15.31 -1.56
CA ASN A 62 8.64 13.87 -1.73
C ASN A 62 9.94 13.03 -1.74
N SER A 63 11.10 13.64 -1.49
CA SER A 63 12.43 13.00 -1.56
C SER A 63 13.18 13.13 -0.24
N ALA A 64 13.81 12.03 0.21
CA ALA A 64 14.65 12.01 1.42
C ALA A 64 15.90 12.92 1.33
N ALA A 65 16.22 13.43 0.14
CA ALA A 65 17.32 14.35 -0.12
C ALA A 65 16.85 15.48 -1.06
N GLY A 66 16.07 16.43 -0.53
CA GLY A 66 15.64 17.58 -1.33
C GLY A 66 14.95 18.66 -0.52
N GLY A 67 15.73 19.54 0.11
CA GLY A 67 15.28 20.85 0.54
C GLY A 67 15.18 21.09 2.06
N GLY A 68 16.27 20.96 2.80
CA GLY A 68 16.50 21.83 3.96
C GLY A 68 17.19 23.11 3.45
N CYS A 69 16.91 24.33 3.88
CA CYS A 69 16.29 24.88 5.08
C CYS A 69 15.35 26.00 4.60
N GLY A 70 14.04 25.75 4.51
CA GLY A 70 13.11 26.86 4.39
C GLY A 70 12.97 27.54 5.74
N CYS A 71 14.03 28.25 6.16
CA CYS A 71 14.24 28.85 7.48
C CYS A 71 13.82 27.95 8.68
N ASN A 72 14.81 27.38 9.38
CA ASN A 72 14.66 26.89 10.76
C ASN A 72 14.14 28.01 11.68
#